data_AF-A0A5M6CF29-F1
#
_entry.id   AF-A0A5M6CF29-F1
#
_cell.length_a   1.000
_cell.length_b   1.000
_cell.length_c   1.000
_cell.angle_alpha   90.00
_cell.angle_beta   90.00
_cell.angle_gamma   90.00
#
_symmetry.space_group_name_H-M   'P 1'
#
loop_
_entity.id
_entity.type
_entity.pdbx_description
1 polymer ?
#
loop_
_entity_poly.entity_id
_entity_poly.type
_entity_poly.pdbx_seq_one_letter_code
_entity_poly.pdbx_strand_id
1 'polypeptide(L)'
;MGISKNEANLDVAKRENAVITLEDNYEKHYEGYDPNRPESLIGLTLMQEQFIKQSIDLASKIQVRFKDDVLRNDRGVRQGPFWVLHSALMPSILVELGFISNKDEGEYLNSEEGKNEMAKAIARAIREYKKSNSN
;
A
#
# COMPACT_ATOMS: atom_id res chain seq x y z
N MET A 1 -17.78 10.45 2.07
CA MET A 1 -16.55 10.50 1.24
C MET A 1 -16.77 11.59 0.20
N GLY A 2 -15.89 12.60 0.14
CA GLY A 2 -16.06 13.76 -0.75
C GLY A 2 -15.34 13.57 -2.08
N ILE A 3 -15.90 14.12 -3.16
CA ILE A 3 -15.41 13.98 -4.54
C ILE A 3 -13.92 14.33 -4.66
N SER A 4 -13.43 15.37 -3.97
CA SER A 4 -12.01 15.76 -4.05
C SER A 4 -11.03 14.76 -3.40
N LYS A 5 -11.48 13.96 -2.42
CA LYS A 5 -10.64 12.88 -1.85
C LYS A 5 -10.48 11.72 -2.84
N ASN A 6 -11.48 11.48 -3.69
CA ASN A 6 -11.40 10.47 -4.74
C ASN A 6 -10.45 10.90 -5.86
N GLU A 7 -10.47 12.17 -6.28
CA GLU A 7 -9.54 12.70 -7.28
C GLU A 7 -8.08 12.68 -6.79
N ALA A 8 -7.82 13.18 -5.58
CA ALA A 8 -6.47 13.18 -5.03
C ALA A 8 -5.91 11.75 -4.83
N ASN A 9 -6.74 10.80 -4.37
CA ASN A 9 -6.33 9.40 -4.27
C ASN A 9 -6.07 8.77 -5.64
N LEU A 10 -6.84 9.16 -6.67
CA LEU A 10 -6.65 8.68 -8.02
C LEU A 10 -5.34 9.22 -8.63
N ASP A 11 -5.02 10.49 -8.40
CA ASP A 11 -3.78 11.09 -8.89
C ASP A 11 -2.54 10.47 -8.25
N VAL A 12 -2.62 10.15 -6.95
CA VAL A 12 -1.57 9.38 -6.27
C VAL A 12 -1.45 8.00 -6.90
N ALA A 13 -2.55 7.26 -7.09
CA ALA A 13 -2.51 5.94 -7.71
C ALA A 13 -1.93 5.97 -9.13
N LYS A 14 -2.29 6.96 -9.94
CA LYS A 14 -1.71 7.15 -11.28
C LYS A 14 -0.20 7.38 -11.23
N ARG A 15 0.27 8.19 -10.27
CA ARG A 15 1.71 8.45 -10.09
C ARG A 15 2.46 7.19 -9.66
N GLU A 16 1.94 6.46 -8.66
CA GLU A 16 2.56 5.22 -8.20
C GLU A 16 2.58 4.15 -9.30
N ASN A 17 1.50 4.05 -10.09
CA ASN A 17 1.43 3.11 -11.21
C ASN A 17 2.27 3.54 -12.41
N ALA A 18 2.64 4.82 -12.54
CA ALA A 18 3.47 5.29 -13.66
C ALA A 18 4.87 4.65 -13.68
N VAL A 19 5.37 4.21 -12.51
CA VAL A 19 6.66 3.52 -12.38
C VAL A 19 6.71 2.24 -13.24
N ILE A 20 5.56 1.60 -13.49
CA ILE A 20 5.45 0.41 -14.35
C ILE A 20 6.08 0.64 -15.74
N THR A 21 5.87 1.83 -16.31
CA THR A 21 6.39 2.16 -17.64
C THR A 21 7.92 2.30 -17.69
N LEU A 22 8.57 2.36 -16.53
CA LEU A 22 10.01 2.44 -16.39
C LEU A 22 10.66 1.04 -16.29
N GLU A 23 9.87 -0.03 -16.16
CA GLU A 23 10.37 -1.39 -16.05
C GLU A 23 10.67 -2.02 -17.42
N ASP A 24 11.77 -2.79 -17.49
CA ASP A 24 12.10 -3.56 -18.70
C ASP A 24 11.01 -4.60 -18.99
N ASN A 25 10.54 -4.65 -20.23
CA ASN A 25 9.47 -5.55 -20.69
C ASN A 25 8.07 -5.31 -20.08
N TYR A 26 7.75 -4.11 -19.62
CA TYR A 26 6.44 -3.78 -19.07
C TYR A 26 5.27 -4.14 -20.02
N GLU A 27 5.45 -3.98 -21.34
CA GLU A 27 4.44 -4.33 -22.35
C GLU A 27 4.05 -5.82 -22.32
N LYS A 28 4.98 -6.71 -21.97
CA LYS A 28 4.73 -8.15 -21.82
C LYS A 28 4.21 -8.51 -20.44
N HIS A 29 4.67 -7.83 -19.40
CA HIS A 29 4.32 -8.17 -18.01
C HIS A 29 2.96 -7.63 -17.57
N TYR A 30 2.47 -6.58 -18.24
CA TYR A 30 1.29 -5.83 -17.82
C TYR A 30 0.17 -5.77 -18.86
N GLU A 31 0.18 -6.66 -19.85
CA GLU A 31 -0.92 -7.00 -20.79
C GLU A 31 -1.77 -5.80 -21.31
N GLY A 32 -1.14 -4.66 -21.60
CA GLY A 32 -1.86 -3.49 -22.12
C GLY A 32 -2.55 -2.63 -21.05
N TYR A 33 -2.09 -2.69 -19.79
CA TYR A 33 -2.46 -1.73 -18.76
C TYR A 33 -2.12 -0.31 -19.20
N ASP A 34 -3.15 0.53 -19.35
CA ASP A 34 -3.00 1.96 -19.59
C ASP A 34 -3.52 2.73 -18.36
N PRO A 35 -2.64 3.40 -17.60
CA PRO A 35 -3.03 4.14 -16.40
C PRO A 35 -3.95 5.34 -16.68
N ASN A 36 -4.10 5.73 -17.95
CA ASN A 36 -4.95 6.84 -18.37
C ASN A 36 -6.35 6.39 -18.80
N ARG A 37 -6.59 5.08 -18.94
CA ARG A 37 -7.89 4.55 -19.37
C ARG A 37 -8.80 4.23 -18.18
N PRO A 38 -10.06 4.68 -18.20
CA PRO A 38 -11.02 4.39 -17.13
C PRO A 38 -11.31 2.89 -16.98
N GLU A 39 -11.28 2.13 -18.07
CA GLU A 39 -11.55 0.69 -18.05
C GLU A 39 -10.50 -0.09 -17.26
N SER A 40 -9.23 0.32 -17.35
CA SER A 40 -8.13 -0.25 -16.58
C SER A 40 -8.32 -0.02 -15.08
N LEU A 41 -8.78 1.17 -14.68
CA LEU A 41 -9.10 1.48 -13.29
C LEU A 41 -10.31 0.70 -12.75
N ILE A 42 -11.34 0.52 -13.58
CA ILE A 42 -12.53 -0.28 -13.22
C ILE A 42 -12.14 -1.74 -13.03
N GLY A 43 -11.37 -2.31 -13.97
CA GLY A 43 -10.87 -3.68 -13.88
C GLY A 43 -10.07 -3.92 -12.61
N LEU A 44 -9.13 -3.02 -12.29
CA LEU A 44 -8.37 -3.02 -11.04
C LEU A 44 -9.25 -3.05 -9.80
N THR A 45 -10.26 -2.19 -9.76
CA THR A 45 -11.16 -2.07 -8.61
C THR A 45 -11.96 -3.35 -8.40
N LEU A 46 -12.48 -3.95 -9.47
CA LEU A 46 -13.23 -5.21 -9.41
C LEU A 46 -12.34 -6.38 -8.95
N MET A 47 -11.08 -6.42 -9.38
CA MET A 47 -10.12 -7.45 -8.93
C MET A 47 -9.81 -7.36 -7.43
N GLN A 48 -9.81 -6.15 -6.85
CA GLN A 48 -9.54 -5.96 -5.43
C GLN A 48 -10.69 -6.41 -4.51
N GLU A 49 -11.94 -6.43 -4.99
CA GLU A 49 -13.12 -6.63 -4.14
C GLU A 49 -13.09 -7.94 -3.33
N GLN A 50 -12.51 -9.02 -3.88
CA GLN A 50 -12.53 -10.34 -3.22
C GLN A 50 -11.75 -10.37 -1.90
N PHE A 51 -10.63 -9.65 -1.80
CA PHE A 51 -9.74 -9.69 -0.63
C PHE A 51 -9.68 -8.36 0.12
N ILE A 52 -10.49 -7.36 -0.28
CA ILE A 52 -10.39 -6.01 0.25
C ILE A 52 -10.56 -5.95 1.77
N LYS A 53 -11.48 -6.75 2.35
CA LYS A 53 -11.72 -6.78 3.79
C LYS A 53 -10.50 -7.30 4.55
N GLN A 54 -9.89 -8.36 4.04
CA GLN A 54 -8.69 -8.97 4.58
C GLN A 54 -7.48 -8.02 4.45
N SER A 55 -7.35 -7.34 3.32
CA SER A 55 -6.31 -6.32 3.12
C SER A 55 -6.48 -5.15 4.10
N ILE A 56 -7.72 -4.71 4.35
CA ILE A 56 -8.00 -3.65 5.34
C ILE A 56 -7.65 -4.11 6.76
N ASP A 57 -7.99 -5.35 7.14
CA ASP A 57 -7.62 -5.90 8.46
C ASP A 57 -6.09 -5.96 8.62
N LEU A 58 -5.37 -6.49 7.62
CA LEU A 58 -3.91 -6.52 7.62
C LEU A 58 -3.29 -5.11 7.71
N ALA A 59 -3.76 -4.18 6.87
CA ALA A 59 -3.30 -2.79 6.88
C ALA A 59 -3.55 -2.12 8.23
N SER A 60 -4.72 -2.36 8.84
CA SER A 60 -5.07 -1.79 10.14
C SER A 60 -4.17 -2.31 11.25
N LYS A 61 -3.82 -3.60 11.24
CA LYS A 61 -2.87 -4.17 12.23
C LYS A 61 -1.47 -3.56 12.08
N ILE A 62 -0.99 -3.38 10.85
CA ILE A 62 0.30 -2.72 10.61
C ILE A 62 0.27 -1.27 11.08
N GLN A 63 -0.81 -0.54 10.78
CA GLN A 63 -0.98 0.85 11.20
C GLN A 63 -0.95 0.99 12.73
N VAL A 64 -1.60 0.08 13.46
CA VAL A 64 -1.55 0.04 14.93
C VAL A 64 -0.12 -0.20 15.42
N ARG A 65 0.64 -1.11 14.81
CA ARG A 65 2.03 -1.38 15.23
C ARG A 65 2.95 -0.19 14.96
N PHE A 66 2.76 0.53 13.87
CA PHE A 66 3.52 1.76 13.61
C PHE A 66 3.23 2.86 14.63
N LYS A 67 1.97 3.00 15.05
CA LYS A 67 1.58 3.95 16.08
C LYS A 67 2.12 3.56 17.46
N ASP A 68 1.94 2.30 17.85
CA ASP A 68 2.18 1.85 19.22
C ASP A 68 3.66 1.48 19.47
N ASP A 69 4.30 0.80 18.52
CA ASP A 69 5.66 0.29 18.69
C ASP A 69 6.73 1.29 18.20
N VAL A 70 6.41 2.06 17.16
CA VAL A 70 7.38 2.93 16.44
C VAL A 70 7.05 4.43 16.62
N LEU A 71 5.94 4.75 17.30
CA LEU A 71 5.49 6.12 17.58
C LEU A 71 5.36 7.00 16.32
N ARG A 72 5.02 6.41 15.19
CA ARG A 72 4.78 7.12 13.93
C ARG A 72 3.39 7.74 13.91
N ASN A 73 3.26 8.83 13.13
CA ASN A 73 1.98 9.51 12.96
C ASN A 73 0.95 8.60 12.28
N ASP A 74 -0.22 8.47 12.90
CA ASP A 74 -1.31 7.67 12.37
C ASP A 74 -2.02 8.42 11.23
N ARG A 75 -1.90 7.91 9.99
CA ARG A 75 -2.51 8.49 8.78
C ARG A 75 -3.70 7.68 8.26
N GLY A 76 -4.05 6.60 8.96
CA GLY A 76 -5.12 5.68 8.63
C GLY A 76 -4.87 4.84 7.38
N VAL A 77 -5.76 3.85 7.19
CA VAL A 77 -5.78 3.00 5.99
C VAL A 77 -6.55 3.72 4.88
N ARG A 78 -5.98 3.75 3.68
CA ARG A 78 -6.59 4.34 2.48
C ARG A 78 -6.71 3.29 1.38
N GLN A 79 -7.76 3.38 0.59
CA GLN A 79 -7.98 2.53 -0.57
C GLN A 79 -7.71 3.31 -1.85
N GLY A 80 -7.15 2.64 -2.86
CA GLY A 80 -6.86 3.22 -4.16
C GLY A 80 -6.55 2.14 -5.20
N PRO A 81 -6.75 2.44 -6.50
CA PRO A 81 -6.52 1.50 -7.60
C PRO A 81 -5.02 1.37 -7.92
N PHE A 82 -4.23 0.87 -6.97
CA PHE A 82 -2.82 0.61 -7.14
C PHE A 82 -2.60 -0.71 -7.88
N TRP A 83 -1.79 -0.68 -8.92
CA TRP A 83 -1.50 -1.83 -9.76
C TRP A 83 -0.70 -2.91 -8.97
N VAL A 84 0.25 -2.54 -8.13
CA VAL A 84 0.97 -3.57 -7.34
C VAL A 84 0.06 -4.44 -6.44
N LEU A 85 -1.17 -3.99 -6.14
CA LEU A 85 -2.11 -4.67 -5.25
C LEU A 85 -3.05 -5.69 -5.92
N HIS A 86 -3.11 -5.79 -7.26
CA HIS A 86 -4.04 -6.73 -7.93
C HIS A 86 -3.36 -7.99 -8.49
N SER A 87 -2.04 -8.11 -8.40
CA SER A 87 -1.32 -9.25 -9.00
C SER A 87 -1.36 -10.52 -8.14
N ALA A 88 -1.99 -10.46 -6.96
CA ALA A 88 -1.97 -11.54 -5.98
C ALA A 88 -3.38 -12.01 -5.63
N LEU A 89 -3.63 -13.33 -5.70
CA LEU A 89 -4.86 -13.99 -5.24
C LEU A 89 -4.90 -14.13 -3.70
N MET A 90 -4.49 -13.07 -3.00
CA MET A 90 -4.32 -13.02 -1.56
C MET A 90 -4.39 -11.57 -1.05
N PRO A 91 -4.62 -11.36 0.27
CA PRO A 91 -4.61 -10.04 0.86
C PRO A 91 -3.28 -9.32 0.59
N SER A 92 -3.36 -8.10 0.08
CA SER A 92 -2.21 -7.31 -0.39
C SER A 92 -2.38 -5.84 0.01
N ILE A 93 -1.28 -5.22 0.45
CA ILE A 93 -1.26 -3.83 0.91
C ILE A 93 0.00 -3.12 0.44
N LEU A 94 -0.07 -1.80 0.30
CA LEU A 94 1.06 -0.91 0.07
C LEU A 94 1.27 -0.10 1.35
N VAL A 95 2.51 -0.05 1.84
CA VAL A 95 2.83 0.61 3.11
C VAL A 95 3.74 1.80 2.86
N GLU A 96 3.25 2.98 3.21
CA GLU A 96 4.04 4.21 3.25
C GLU A 96 4.73 4.32 4.61
N LEU A 97 6.05 4.10 4.66
CA LEU A 97 6.83 4.11 5.92
C LEU A 97 7.01 5.53 6.49
N GLY A 98 6.98 6.54 5.63
CA GLY A 98 7.14 7.96 6.01
C GLY A 98 7.56 8.80 4.80
N PHE A 99 7.85 10.07 5.05
CA PHE A 99 8.17 11.05 4.02
C PHE A 99 9.67 11.33 3.99
N ILE A 100 10.38 10.84 2.97
CA ILE A 100 11.81 11.17 2.75
C ILE A 100 12.01 12.68 2.51
N SER A 101 10.98 13.39 2.03
CA SER A 101 10.98 14.85 1.88
C SER A 101 10.94 15.60 3.23
N ASN A 102 10.56 14.94 4.32
CA ASN A 102 10.72 15.46 5.66
C ASN A 102 12.10 15.02 6.20
N LYS A 103 12.93 15.98 6.58
CA LYS A 103 14.31 15.72 7.01
C LYS A 103 14.40 14.73 8.18
N ASP A 104 13.60 14.93 9.22
CA ASP A 104 13.64 14.12 10.44
C ASP A 104 13.15 12.69 10.16
N GLU A 105 12.07 12.55 9.37
CA GLU A 105 11.59 11.23 8.95
C GLU A 105 12.58 10.52 8.01
N GLY A 106 13.19 11.27 7.09
CA GLY A 106 14.20 10.74 6.17
C GLY A 106 15.45 10.23 6.89
N GLU A 107 15.97 11.00 7.86
CA GLU A 107 17.11 10.57 8.69
C GLU A 107 16.79 9.31 9.49
N TYR A 108 15.60 9.27 10.11
CA TYR A 108 15.14 8.08 10.84
C TYR A 108 15.00 6.85 9.93
N LEU A 109 14.33 6.97 8.78
CA LEU A 109 14.13 5.87 7.82
C LEU A 109 15.45 5.39 7.20
N ASN A 110 16.45 6.26 7.11
CA ASN A 110 17.78 5.90 6.61
C ASN A 110 18.65 5.22 7.67
N SER A 111 18.32 5.37 8.96
CA SER A 111 19.04 4.75 10.07
C SER A 111 18.79 3.24 10.17
N GLU A 112 19.78 2.50 10.67
CA GLU A 112 19.62 1.06 10.92
C GLU A 112 18.62 0.76 12.04
N GLU A 113 18.51 1.65 13.03
CA GLU A 113 17.50 1.55 14.08
C GLU A 113 16.09 1.65 13.50
N GLY A 114 15.81 2.71 12.74
CA GLY A 114 14.49 2.94 12.16
C GLY A 114 14.06 1.83 11.19
N LYS A 115 14.98 1.34 10.34
CA LYS A 115 14.70 0.17 9.48
C LYS A 115 14.34 -1.06 10.30
N ASN A 116 15.08 -1.34 11.38
CA ASN A 116 14.84 -2.50 12.24
C ASN A 116 13.53 -2.39 13.02
N GLU A 117 13.19 -1.22 13.54
CA GLU A 117 11.93 -0.98 14.25
C GLU A 117 10.73 -1.16 13.32
N MET A 118 10.76 -0.53 12.14
CA MET A 118 9.71 -0.66 11.13
C MET A 118 9.53 -2.12 10.67
N ALA A 119 10.63 -2.82 10.38
CA ALA A 119 10.60 -4.22 9.97
C ALA A 119 9.99 -5.12 11.08
N LYS A 120 10.36 -4.90 12.34
CA LYS A 120 9.79 -5.64 13.49
C LYS A 120 8.30 -5.38 13.65
N ALA A 121 7.86 -4.13 13.51
CA ALA A 121 6.45 -3.76 13.58
C ALA A 121 5.63 -4.45 12.48
N ILE A 122 6.12 -4.44 11.23
CA ILE A 122 5.50 -5.16 10.10
C ILE A 122 5.44 -6.67 10.37
N ALA A 123 6.55 -7.27 10.77
CA ALA A 123 6.61 -8.71 11.04
C ALA A 123 5.65 -9.12 12.17
N ARG A 124 5.55 -8.31 13.23
CA ARG A 124 4.61 -8.54 14.34
C ARG A 124 3.17 -8.47 13.87
N ALA A 125 2.81 -7.44 13.10
CA ALA A 125 1.46 -7.29 12.55
C ALA A 125 1.07 -8.44 11.62
N ILE A 126 1.97 -8.91 10.75
CA ILE A 126 1.73 -10.08 9.88
C ILE A 126 1.47 -11.34 10.71
N ARG A 127 2.23 -11.54 11.79
CA ARG A 127 2.00 -12.67 12.71
C ARG A 127 0.66 -12.57 13.44
N GLU A 128 0.27 -11.36 13.87
CA GLU A 128 -1.03 -11.10 14.48
C GLU A 128 -2.17 -11.37 13.50
N TYR A 129 -2.06 -10.86 12.26
CA TYR A 129 -3.00 -11.11 11.17
C TYR A 129 -3.17 -12.60 10.88
N LYS A 130 -2.06 -13.34 10.76
CA LYS A 130 -2.12 -14.78 10.54
C LYS A 130 -2.86 -15.48 11.68
N LYS A 131 -2.54 -15.16 12.94
CA LYS A 131 -3.20 -15.76 14.11
C LYS A 131 -4.70 -15.48 14.16
N SER A 132 -5.14 -14.25 13.85
CA SER A 132 -6.56 -13.90 13.87
C SER A 132 -7.37 -14.56 12.75
N ASN A 133 -6.72 -14.96 11.66
CA ASN A 133 -7.36 -15.53 10.47
C ASN A 133 -7.06 -17.03 10.26
N SER A 134 -6.45 -17.72 11.25
CA SER A 134 -6.16 -19.17 11.20
C SER A 134 -7.17 -20.04 11.96
N ASN A 135 -8.39 -19.53 12.19
CA ASN A 135 -9.50 -20.28 12.81
C ASN A 135 -10.58 -20.61 11.78
#